data_AF-A0A7I8XN73-F1
#
_entry.id   AF-A0A7I8XN73-F1
#
_cell.length_a   1.000
_cell.length_b   1.000
_cell.length_c   1.000
_cell.angle_alpha   90.00
_cell.angle_beta   90.00
_cell.angle_gamma   90.00
#
_symmetry.space_group_name_H-M   'P 1'
#
loop_
_entity.id
_entity.type
_entity.pdbx_description
1 polymer ?
#
loop_
_entity_poly.entity_id
_entity_poly.type
_entity_poly.pdbx_seq_one_letter_code
_entity_poly.pdbx_strand_id
1 'polypeptide(L)'
;MHYDAKYDVVGGLRDQFQLAILENARGSVIRFNKSDHPILKASFKFNLAFCLPSHVHSDLLTALACYLHDNIDFDINNRKIETERDENSFCRFRNEFESLEALNSVFPKRKLRVVTVIDDPLDRFVVSYVDRCLRQVRYALKLSHRPINCSLEFPDNATRRCFGCKEDLECFLTRLHNRTIMHTQGQQFLNYNYVRQFFPQSLNCNFNTSLTNYIFINSFLDPSSDWITNLTTELGLILQLQNVTDPIAEVAMKSVKLSLQKEMERNQNYTDVKSSILRSPWVLQRFIQIYHRDYATYNLPFPQFRFD
;
A
#
# COMPACT_ATOMS: atom_id res chain seq x y z
N MET A 1 -13.98 -4.94 -47.81
CA MET A 1 -13.74 -4.34 -46.48
C MET A 1 -15.02 -4.50 -45.66
N HIS A 2 -15.15 -5.57 -44.89
CA HIS A 2 -16.20 -5.69 -43.87
C HIS A 2 -15.61 -5.18 -42.57
N TYR A 3 -16.01 -3.97 -42.17
CA TYR A 3 -15.76 -3.45 -40.83
C TYR A 3 -16.67 -4.21 -39.86
N ASP A 4 -16.05 -4.75 -38.82
CA ASP A 4 -16.60 -5.72 -37.91
C ASP A 4 -17.55 -5.04 -36.90
N ALA A 5 -18.82 -4.83 -37.29
CA ALA A 5 -19.85 -4.17 -36.48
C ALA A 5 -20.15 -4.88 -35.14
N LYS A 6 -19.65 -6.11 -34.94
CA LYS A 6 -19.82 -6.88 -33.71
C LYS A 6 -18.91 -6.41 -32.59
N TYR A 7 -17.72 -5.89 -32.91
CA TYR A 7 -16.78 -5.37 -31.91
C TYR A 7 -17.25 -4.04 -31.30
N ASP A 8 -17.93 -3.21 -32.09
CA ASP A 8 -18.40 -1.88 -31.68
C ASP A 8 -19.58 -1.97 -30.69
N VAL A 9 -20.46 -2.96 -30.87
CA VAL A 9 -21.61 -3.20 -29.97
C VAL A 9 -21.16 -3.72 -28.61
N VAL A 10 -20.18 -4.63 -28.58
CA VAL A 10 -19.63 -5.16 -27.31
C VAL A 10 -18.83 -4.09 -26.56
N GLY A 11 -18.08 -3.24 -27.27
CA GLY A 11 -17.42 -2.06 -26.70
C GLY A 11 -18.42 -1.08 -26.09
N GLY A 12 -19.47 -0.71 -26.83
CA GLY A 12 -20.50 0.22 -26.35
C GLY A 12 -21.29 -0.31 -25.14
N LEU A 13 -21.64 -1.59 -25.13
CA LEU A 13 -22.25 -2.23 -23.95
C LEU A 13 -21.30 -2.23 -22.76
N ARG A 14 -20.03 -2.54 -22.98
CA ARG A 14 -19.02 -2.54 -21.92
C ARG A 14 -18.86 -1.17 -21.27
N ASP A 15 -18.83 -0.13 -22.07
CA ASP A 15 -18.72 1.25 -21.59
C ASP A 15 -19.97 1.66 -20.80
N GLN A 16 -21.17 1.28 -21.24
CA GLN A 16 -22.42 1.52 -20.50
C GLN A 16 -22.44 0.82 -19.14
N PHE A 17 -22.03 -0.45 -19.09
CA PHE A 17 -21.92 -1.19 -17.82
C PHE A 17 -20.88 -0.57 -16.89
N GLN A 18 -19.71 -0.19 -17.42
CA GLN A 18 -18.68 0.49 -16.65
C GLN A 18 -19.19 1.82 -16.09
N LEU A 19 -19.89 2.63 -16.90
CA LEU A 19 -20.49 3.88 -16.46
C LEU A 19 -21.49 3.66 -15.33
N ALA A 20 -22.38 2.68 -15.45
CA ALA A 20 -23.34 2.34 -14.40
C ALA A 20 -22.64 1.92 -13.08
N ILE A 21 -21.56 1.14 -13.15
CA ILE A 21 -20.75 0.78 -11.98
C ILE A 21 -20.17 2.03 -11.31
N LEU A 22 -19.59 2.93 -12.10
CA LEU A 22 -18.98 4.17 -11.61
C LEU A 22 -20.02 5.12 -11.00
N GLU A 23 -21.19 5.27 -11.64
CA GLU A 23 -22.30 6.10 -11.14
C GLU A 23 -22.84 5.57 -9.82
N ASN A 24 -23.09 4.26 -9.73
CA ASN A 24 -23.55 3.62 -8.50
C ASN A 24 -22.49 3.68 -7.39
N ALA A 25 -21.21 3.62 -7.74
CA ALA A 25 -20.14 3.78 -6.78
C ALA A 25 -20.06 5.22 -6.24
N ARG A 26 -20.20 6.23 -7.10
CA ARG A 26 -20.21 7.66 -6.73
C ARG A 26 -21.29 7.99 -5.71
N GLY A 27 -22.47 7.39 -5.83
CA GLY A 27 -23.59 7.60 -4.90
C GLY A 27 -23.36 7.11 -3.46
N SER A 28 -22.28 6.38 -3.18
CA SER A 28 -22.00 5.81 -1.85
C SER A 28 -20.51 5.86 -1.48
N VAL A 29 -19.77 6.86 -1.99
CA VAL A 29 -18.36 7.05 -1.64
C VAL A 29 -18.21 7.40 -0.16
N ILE A 30 -17.24 6.76 0.48
CA ILE A 30 -16.91 7.01 1.88
C ILE A 30 -16.34 8.42 2.04
N ARG A 31 -16.95 9.24 2.92
CA ARG A 31 -16.44 10.55 3.30
C ARG A 31 -15.51 10.43 4.49
N PHE A 32 -14.29 10.93 4.35
CA PHE A 32 -13.27 10.82 5.39
C PHE A 32 -13.23 12.08 6.25
N ASN A 33 -13.84 12.01 7.44
CA ASN A 33 -13.81 13.12 8.40
C ASN A 33 -12.53 13.11 9.25
N LYS A 34 -11.80 11.97 9.28
CA LYS A 34 -10.55 11.79 10.03
C LYS A 34 -9.51 11.09 9.15
N SER A 35 -8.25 11.49 9.30
CA SER A 35 -7.07 10.87 8.69
C SER A 35 -6.24 10.21 9.80
N ASP A 36 -5.52 9.15 9.45
CA ASP A 36 -4.56 8.53 10.34
C ASP A 36 -3.34 9.42 10.53
N HIS A 37 -2.78 9.37 11.74
CA HIS A 37 -1.53 10.08 12.02
C HIS A 37 -0.45 9.60 11.03
N PRO A 38 0.24 10.53 10.35
CA PRO A 38 1.29 10.15 9.43
C PRO A 38 2.42 9.47 10.22
N ILE A 39 2.88 8.33 9.72
CA ILE A 39 4.13 7.74 10.21
C ILE A 39 5.20 8.18 9.24
N LEU A 40 6.04 9.10 9.69
CA LEU A 40 7.13 9.68 8.91
C LEU A 40 8.44 9.13 9.45
N LYS A 41 9.32 8.64 8.57
CA LYS A 41 10.69 8.26 8.94
C LYS A 41 11.69 9.08 8.15
N ALA A 42 12.68 9.65 8.83
CA ALA A 42 13.58 10.64 8.24
C ALA A 42 15.05 10.20 8.24
N SER A 43 15.80 10.77 7.30
CA SER A 43 17.25 10.85 7.35
C SER A 43 17.64 12.30 7.62
N PHE A 44 18.20 12.55 8.81
CA PHE A 44 18.76 13.86 9.15
C PHE A 44 19.93 14.23 8.24
N LYS A 45 20.76 13.24 7.89
CA LYS A 45 21.96 13.41 7.06
C LYS A 45 21.65 13.96 5.67
N PHE A 46 20.52 13.54 5.08
CA PHE A 46 20.19 13.88 3.70
C PHE A 46 18.97 14.79 3.56
N ASN A 47 18.41 15.33 4.65
CA ASN A 47 17.18 16.15 4.63
C ASN A 47 16.03 15.47 3.86
N LEU A 48 15.89 14.17 4.04
CA LEU A 48 14.92 13.35 3.32
C LEU A 48 14.03 12.65 4.33
N ALA A 49 12.72 12.68 4.12
CA ALA A 49 11.77 11.93 4.91
C ALA A 49 10.86 11.10 4.02
N PHE A 50 10.32 10.04 4.58
CA PHE A 50 9.41 9.13 3.93
C PHE A 50 8.12 9.05 4.73
N CYS A 51 6.99 9.28 4.08
CA CYS A 51 5.71 8.91 4.67
C CYS A 51 5.38 7.47 4.30
N LEU A 52 5.15 6.66 5.32
CA LEU A 52 4.94 5.23 5.16
C LEU A 52 3.49 4.95 4.75
N PRO A 53 3.27 4.28 3.60
CA PRO A 53 1.95 3.75 3.28
C PRO A 53 1.61 2.58 4.20
N SER A 54 0.33 2.22 4.29
CA SER A 54 -0.11 1.15 5.19
C SER A 54 0.31 -0.28 4.80
N HIS A 55 0.92 -0.51 3.63
CA HIS A 55 1.41 -1.83 3.20
C HIS A 55 2.49 -1.74 2.11
N VAL A 56 3.03 -2.91 1.68
CA VAL A 56 4.07 -3.22 0.68
C VAL A 56 5.36 -2.41 0.83
N HIS A 57 5.27 -1.10 0.69
CA HIS A 57 6.38 -0.17 0.78
C HIS A 57 6.67 0.31 2.21
N SER A 58 5.80 0.05 3.20
CA SER A 58 6.03 0.51 4.59
C SER A 58 7.35 0.02 5.17
N ASP A 59 7.59 -1.30 5.16
CA ASP A 59 8.83 -1.89 5.71
C ASP A 59 10.04 -1.47 4.88
N LEU A 60 9.88 -1.41 3.56
CA LEU A 60 10.93 -0.97 2.63
C LEU A 60 11.37 0.48 2.93
N LEU A 61 10.43 1.42 2.98
CA LEU A 61 10.72 2.83 3.24
C LEU A 61 11.22 3.02 4.67
N THR A 62 10.78 2.19 5.61
CA THR A 62 11.34 2.18 6.98
C THR A 62 12.81 1.79 6.99
N ALA A 63 13.14 0.69 6.32
CA ALA A 63 14.50 0.20 6.19
C ALA A 63 15.40 1.21 5.46
N LEU A 64 14.90 1.78 4.35
CA LEU A 64 15.60 2.78 3.57
C LEU A 64 15.85 4.07 4.39
N ALA A 65 14.84 4.59 5.08
CA ALA A 65 14.98 5.76 5.94
C ALA A 65 16.01 5.52 7.04
N CYS A 66 16.01 4.34 7.65
CA CYS A 66 16.97 3.98 8.69
C CYS A 66 18.40 3.87 8.15
N TYR A 67 18.61 3.17 7.03
CA TYR A 67 19.91 3.09 6.37
C TYR A 67 20.44 4.47 6.00
N LEU A 68 19.59 5.34 5.44
CA LEU A 68 19.99 6.69 5.07
C LEU A 68 20.21 7.60 6.28
N HIS A 69 19.60 7.31 7.43
CA HIS A 69 19.78 8.07 8.65
C HIS A 69 21.18 7.87 9.23
N ASP A 70 21.63 6.61 9.34
CA ASP A 70 22.95 6.24 9.83
C ASP A 70 23.46 4.96 9.16
N ASN A 71 23.99 5.12 7.94
CA ASN A 71 24.45 3.98 7.14
C ASN A 71 25.68 3.29 7.76
N ILE A 72 26.49 4.02 8.56
CA ILE A 72 27.71 3.48 9.15
C ILE A 72 27.35 2.53 10.30
N ASP A 73 26.52 2.98 11.24
CA ASP A 73 26.08 2.15 12.36
C ASP A 73 25.21 0.97 11.87
N PHE A 74 24.41 1.20 10.82
CA PHE A 74 23.65 0.15 10.16
C PHE A 74 24.55 -0.98 9.62
N ASP A 75 25.63 -0.62 8.91
CA ASP A 75 26.57 -1.58 8.33
C ASP A 75 27.42 -2.28 9.39
N ILE A 76 27.93 -1.56 10.40
CA ILE A 76 28.73 -2.13 11.51
C ILE A 76 27.95 -3.19 12.29
N ASN A 77 26.65 -2.98 12.48
CA ASN A 77 25.78 -3.92 13.16
C ASN A 77 25.24 -5.04 12.25
N ASN A 78 25.79 -5.19 11.04
CA ASN A 78 25.38 -6.18 10.05
C ASN A 78 23.87 -6.15 9.75
N ARG A 79 23.25 -4.97 9.81
CA ARG A 79 21.84 -4.79 9.47
C ARG A 79 21.68 -4.85 7.95
N LYS A 80 20.48 -5.23 7.51
CA LYS A 80 20.15 -5.41 6.08
C LYS A 80 18.77 -4.85 5.81
N ILE A 81 18.64 -4.05 4.75
CA ILE A 81 17.37 -3.45 4.34
C ILE A 81 16.31 -4.53 4.10
N GLU A 82 16.68 -5.68 3.56
CA GLU A 82 15.77 -6.77 3.22
C GLU A 82 15.13 -7.44 4.45
N THR A 83 15.82 -7.39 5.59
CA THR A 83 15.37 -8.01 6.85
C THR A 83 14.80 -7.02 7.84
N GLU A 84 14.95 -5.71 7.58
CA GLU A 84 14.37 -4.68 8.43
C GLU A 84 12.85 -4.71 8.36
N ARG A 85 12.23 -4.57 9.52
CA ARG A 85 10.77 -4.53 9.71
C ARG A 85 10.46 -3.44 10.71
N ASP A 86 9.27 -2.87 10.66
CA ASP A 86 8.89 -1.81 11.60
C ASP A 86 9.04 -2.23 13.08
N GLU A 87 8.62 -3.46 13.42
CA GLU A 87 8.69 -4.02 14.78
C GLU A 87 10.11 -4.09 15.35
N ASN A 88 11.09 -4.39 14.49
CA ASN A 88 12.50 -4.64 14.85
C ASN A 88 13.45 -3.58 14.27
N SER A 89 12.91 -2.42 13.88
CA SER A 89 13.67 -1.40 13.16
C SER A 89 14.88 -0.94 13.97
N PHE A 90 16.06 -0.96 13.36
CA PHE A 90 17.30 -0.49 14.01
C PHE A 90 17.23 0.97 14.47
N CYS A 91 16.50 1.81 13.73
CA CYS A 91 16.33 3.23 14.01
C CYS A 91 15.05 3.55 14.77
N ARG A 92 14.37 2.55 15.34
CA ARG A 92 13.12 2.73 16.07
C ARG A 92 13.27 3.83 17.13
N PHE A 93 12.31 4.76 17.17
CA PHE A 93 12.32 5.95 18.04
C PHE A 93 13.45 6.97 17.81
N ARG A 94 14.35 6.76 16.85
CA ARG A 94 15.47 7.68 16.56
C ARG A 94 15.16 8.66 15.42
N ASN A 95 14.37 8.21 14.45
CA ASN A 95 14.09 8.98 13.24
C ASN A 95 12.60 9.03 12.84
N GLU A 96 11.71 8.88 13.81
CA GLU A 96 10.26 8.78 13.62
C GLU A 96 9.55 10.08 14.00
N PHE A 97 8.54 10.44 13.21
CA PHE A 97 7.72 11.63 13.42
C PHE A 97 6.24 11.32 13.21
N GLU A 98 5.39 11.86 14.07
CA GLU A 98 3.94 11.65 14.07
C GLU A 98 3.16 12.73 13.29
N SER A 99 3.85 13.77 12.80
CA SER A 99 3.25 14.84 12.03
C SER A 99 4.27 15.59 11.16
N LEU A 100 3.80 16.20 10.06
CA LEU A 100 4.61 17.12 9.28
C LEU A 100 5.05 18.35 10.11
N GLU A 101 4.28 18.74 11.11
CA GLU A 101 4.63 19.83 12.02
C GLU A 101 5.84 19.46 12.88
N ALA A 102 5.82 18.27 13.49
CA ALA A 102 6.93 17.73 14.26
C ALA A 102 8.18 17.54 13.39
N LEU A 103 7.99 17.13 12.13
CA LEU A 103 9.10 17.03 11.18
C LEU A 103 9.67 18.42 10.85
N ASN A 104 8.81 19.40 10.57
CA ASN A 104 9.22 20.76 10.21
C ASN A 104 9.83 21.58 11.37
N SER A 105 9.66 21.15 12.63
CA SER A 105 10.31 21.79 13.78
C SER A 105 11.79 21.38 13.90
N VAL A 106 12.16 20.22 13.34
CA VAL A 106 13.53 19.70 13.37
C VAL A 106 14.30 20.03 12.09
N PHE A 107 13.62 20.03 10.94
CA PHE A 107 14.26 20.25 9.64
C PHE A 107 14.06 21.67 9.09
N PRO A 108 15.09 22.28 8.46
CA PRO A 108 14.90 23.52 7.72
C PRO A 108 13.94 23.31 6.53
N LYS A 109 12.76 23.94 6.57
CA LYS A 109 11.65 23.76 5.60
C LYS A 109 12.07 23.80 4.12
N ARG A 110 13.07 24.60 3.75
CA ARG A 110 13.49 24.78 2.34
C ARG A 110 14.36 23.64 1.78
N LYS A 111 14.88 22.74 2.62
CA LYS A 111 15.75 21.64 2.19
C LYS A 111 15.11 20.27 2.31
N LEU A 112 14.15 20.11 3.21
CA LEU A 112 13.48 18.85 3.43
C LEU A 112 12.65 18.42 2.21
N ARG A 113 12.88 17.19 1.75
CA ARG A 113 11.98 16.50 0.81
C ARG A 113 11.24 15.40 1.54
N VAL A 114 9.92 15.33 1.39
CA VAL A 114 9.11 14.25 1.93
C VAL A 114 8.61 13.41 0.77
N VAL A 115 8.98 12.13 0.74
CA VAL A 115 8.67 11.19 -0.33
C VAL A 115 7.63 10.20 0.17
N THR A 116 6.76 9.75 -0.72
CA THR A 116 5.89 8.61 -0.44
C THR A 116 5.60 7.90 -1.75
N VAL A 117 5.35 6.59 -1.66
CA VAL A 117 5.01 5.76 -2.82
C VAL A 117 3.51 5.61 -2.85
N ILE A 118 2.88 6.01 -3.95
CA ILE A 118 1.45 5.85 -4.18
C ILE A 118 1.24 4.59 -5.01
N ASP A 119 0.60 3.59 -4.42
CA ASP A 119 0.28 2.35 -5.11
C ASP A 119 -1.05 2.47 -5.84
N ASP A 120 -1.18 1.84 -7.01
CA ASP A 120 -2.50 1.60 -7.58
C ASP A 120 -3.38 0.88 -6.54
N PRO A 121 -4.59 1.41 -6.23
CA PRO A 121 -5.41 0.85 -5.17
C PRO A 121 -5.77 -0.63 -5.38
N LEU A 122 -5.99 -1.06 -6.62
CA LEU A 122 -6.36 -2.43 -6.94
C LEU A 122 -5.17 -3.36 -6.73
N ASP A 123 -4.00 -2.98 -7.25
CA ASP A 123 -2.79 -3.75 -7.12
C ASP A 123 -2.39 -3.92 -5.64
N ARG A 124 -2.43 -2.82 -4.87
CA ARG A 124 -2.16 -2.83 -3.43
C ARG A 124 -3.12 -3.72 -2.67
N PHE A 125 -4.42 -3.60 -2.94
CA PHE A 125 -5.43 -4.45 -2.31
C PHE A 125 -5.17 -5.93 -2.60
N VAL A 126 -4.90 -6.27 -3.86
CA VAL A 126 -4.64 -7.66 -4.27
C VAL A 126 -3.42 -8.21 -3.55
N VAL A 127 -2.31 -7.48 -3.51
CA VAL A 127 -1.10 -7.89 -2.78
C VAL A 127 -1.37 -8.09 -1.29
N SER A 128 -2.04 -7.12 -0.64
CA SER A 128 -2.41 -7.25 0.79
C SER A 128 -3.34 -8.43 1.04
N TYR A 129 -4.30 -8.68 0.15
CA TYR A 129 -5.25 -9.78 0.28
C TYR A 129 -4.57 -11.14 0.08
N VAL A 130 -3.73 -11.28 -0.95
CA VAL A 130 -2.97 -12.51 -1.17
C VAL A 130 -2.06 -12.80 0.02
N ASP A 131 -1.32 -11.82 0.51
CA ASP A 131 -0.43 -12.00 1.65
C ASP A 131 -1.18 -12.36 2.94
N ARG A 132 -2.14 -11.53 3.34
CA ARG A 132 -2.80 -11.64 4.65
C ARG A 132 -3.91 -12.68 4.68
N CYS A 133 -4.56 -12.94 3.54
CA CYS A 133 -5.73 -13.80 3.48
C CYS A 133 -5.51 -15.16 2.85
N LEU A 134 -4.69 -15.26 1.82
CA LEU A 134 -4.46 -16.56 1.18
C LEU A 134 -3.22 -17.24 1.76
N ARG A 135 -2.10 -16.51 1.88
CA ARG A 135 -0.81 -17.09 2.29
C ARG A 135 -0.71 -17.31 3.80
N GLN A 136 -0.91 -16.26 4.59
CA GLN A 136 -0.74 -16.35 6.05
C GLN A 136 -1.76 -17.28 6.71
N VAL A 137 -2.98 -17.40 6.16
CA VAL A 137 -4.00 -18.36 6.61
C VAL A 137 -3.55 -19.79 6.31
N ARG A 138 -3.08 -20.09 5.08
CA ARG A 138 -2.56 -21.43 4.73
C ARG A 138 -1.37 -21.84 5.61
N TYR A 139 -0.48 -20.91 5.94
CA TYR A 139 0.63 -21.18 6.85
C TYR A 139 0.16 -21.50 8.27
N ALA A 140 -0.79 -20.72 8.81
CA ALA A 140 -1.39 -20.98 10.12
C ALA A 140 -2.13 -22.33 10.18
N LEU A 141 -2.82 -22.72 9.10
CA LEU A 141 -3.50 -24.01 8.98
C LEU A 141 -2.52 -25.19 8.83
N LYS A 142 -1.35 -25.01 8.20
CA LYS A 142 -0.33 -26.08 8.07
C LYS A 142 0.40 -26.39 9.37
N LEU A 143 0.48 -25.42 10.29
CA LEU A 143 1.15 -25.58 11.59
C LEU A 143 0.24 -26.14 12.69
N SER A 144 -0.99 -26.55 12.36
CA SER A 144 -2.03 -27.00 13.30
C SER A 144 -1.80 -28.37 13.97
N HIS A 145 -0.57 -28.88 14.02
CA HIS A 145 -0.19 -29.98 14.92
C HIS A 145 0.30 -29.50 16.30
N ARG A 146 0.37 -28.19 16.52
CA ARG A 146 0.45 -27.59 17.84
C ARG A 146 -0.69 -26.59 17.99
N PRO A 147 -1.31 -26.44 19.18
CA PRO A 147 -2.19 -25.32 19.44
C PRO A 147 -1.32 -24.07 19.36
N ILE A 148 -1.31 -23.43 18.18
CA ILE A 148 -0.67 -22.14 18.05
C ILE A 148 -1.54 -21.20 18.88
N ASN A 149 -1.01 -20.76 20.01
CA ASN A 149 -1.43 -19.49 20.59
C ASN A 149 -1.13 -18.42 19.54
N CYS A 150 -2.04 -18.25 18.58
CA CYS A 150 -2.15 -17.09 17.69
C CYS A 150 -2.58 -15.83 18.49
N SER A 151 -2.39 -15.86 19.80
CA SER A 151 -2.90 -14.96 20.83
C SER A 151 -2.00 -13.76 21.06
N LEU A 152 -0.89 -13.61 20.33
CA LEU A 152 -0.04 -12.42 20.50
C LEU A 152 -0.51 -11.20 19.70
N GLU A 153 -1.46 -11.35 18.76
CA GLU A 153 -2.15 -10.20 18.13
C GLU A 153 -3.65 -10.43 17.84
N PHE A 154 -4.19 -11.62 18.14
CA PHE A 154 -5.60 -11.93 17.87
C PHE A 154 -6.19 -12.64 19.09
N PRO A 155 -6.96 -11.96 19.95
CA PRO A 155 -7.64 -12.61 21.07
C PRO A 155 -8.82 -13.49 20.63
N ASP A 156 -9.06 -13.62 19.32
CA ASP A 156 -10.07 -14.49 18.77
C ASP A 156 -9.47 -15.41 17.72
N ASN A 157 -9.63 -16.71 17.98
CA ASN A 157 -9.45 -17.88 17.10
C ASN A 157 -9.18 -17.57 15.62
N ALA A 158 -8.31 -18.37 14.99
CA ALA A 158 -8.00 -18.35 13.56
C ALA A 158 -9.21 -18.24 12.60
N THR A 159 -10.43 -18.50 13.08
CA THR A 159 -11.73 -18.20 12.46
C THR A 159 -12.03 -16.71 12.19
N ARG A 160 -11.28 -15.72 12.71
CA ARG A 160 -11.54 -14.28 12.47
C ARG A 160 -10.60 -13.57 11.48
N ARG A 161 -9.58 -14.25 10.92
CA ARG A 161 -8.76 -13.66 9.83
C ARG A 161 -9.63 -13.36 8.60
N CYS A 162 -9.23 -12.36 7.82
CA CYS A 162 -9.97 -11.92 6.63
C CYS A 162 -11.41 -11.53 6.95
N PHE A 163 -11.56 -10.93 8.12
CA PHE A 163 -12.84 -10.55 8.68
C PHE A 163 -13.83 -11.72 8.81
N GLY A 164 -13.36 -12.97 8.88
CA GLY A 164 -14.19 -14.17 8.93
C GLY A 164 -14.78 -14.61 7.58
N CYS A 165 -14.30 -14.04 6.47
CA CYS A 165 -14.81 -14.32 5.12
C CYS A 165 -14.06 -15.46 4.40
N LYS A 166 -13.02 -16.05 5.01
CA LYS A 166 -12.13 -17.02 4.35
C LYS A 166 -11.56 -16.42 3.05
N GLU A 167 -11.87 -17.01 1.89
CA GLU A 167 -11.43 -16.55 0.55
C GLU A 167 -12.56 -15.84 -0.24
N ASP A 168 -13.70 -15.53 0.40
CA ASP A 168 -14.84 -14.82 -0.24
C ASP A 168 -14.57 -13.32 -0.33
N LEU A 169 -14.33 -12.82 -1.55
CA LEU A 169 -14.05 -11.41 -1.84
C LEU A 169 -15.26 -10.49 -1.60
N GLU A 170 -16.47 -10.95 -1.90
CA GLU A 170 -17.69 -10.14 -1.73
C GLU A 170 -17.97 -9.92 -0.24
N CYS A 171 -17.91 -10.97 0.57
CA CYS A 171 -17.97 -10.88 2.02
C CYS A 171 -16.87 -9.95 2.55
N PHE A 172 -15.62 -10.12 2.09
CA PHE A 172 -14.49 -9.35 2.58
C PHE A 172 -14.67 -7.86 2.31
N LEU A 173 -14.98 -7.48 1.06
CA LEU A 173 -15.16 -6.09 0.66
C LEU A 173 -16.39 -5.45 1.32
N THR A 174 -17.46 -6.21 1.58
CA THR A 174 -18.58 -5.72 2.41
C THR A 174 -18.12 -5.30 3.79
N ARG A 175 -17.38 -6.18 4.47
CA ARG A 175 -16.91 -5.94 5.83
C ARG A 175 -15.84 -4.85 5.86
N LEU A 176 -14.98 -4.79 4.84
CA LEU A 176 -13.99 -3.74 4.69
C LEU A 176 -14.68 -2.38 4.53
N HIS A 177 -15.64 -2.26 3.63
CA HIS A 177 -16.41 -1.04 3.42
C HIS A 177 -17.03 -0.51 4.72
N ASN A 178 -17.72 -1.38 5.48
CA ASN A 178 -18.30 -1.01 6.77
C ASN A 178 -17.24 -0.57 7.78
N ARG A 179 -16.11 -1.30 7.87
CA ARG A 179 -14.99 -0.93 8.74
C ARG A 179 -14.35 0.39 8.35
N THR A 180 -14.22 0.68 7.06
CA THR A 180 -13.70 1.97 6.59
C THR A 180 -14.66 3.09 6.99
N ILE A 181 -15.98 2.94 6.81
CA ILE A 181 -16.96 3.92 7.31
C ILE A 181 -16.82 4.13 8.83
N MET A 182 -16.82 3.05 9.62
CA MET A 182 -16.66 3.14 11.08
C MET A 182 -15.36 3.85 11.47
N HIS A 183 -14.26 3.55 10.77
CA HIS A 183 -12.98 4.23 10.97
C HIS A 183 -13.07 5.74 10.72
N THR A 184 -13.69 6.14 9.60
CA THR A 184 -13.87 7.57 9.27
C THR A 184 -14.74 8.32 10.27
N GLN A 185 -15.58 7.61 11.02
CA GLN A 185 -16.42 8.13 12.11
C GLN A 185 -15.68 8.15 13.47
N GLY A 186 -14.40 7.78 13.49
CA GLY A 186 -13.55 7.84 14.68
C GLY A 186 -13.52 6.55 15.52
N GLN A 187 -14.13 5.47 15.05
CA GLN A 187 -14.09 4.19 15.77
C GLN A 187 -12.70 3.57 15.75
N GLN A 188 -12.27 3.07 16.91
CA GLN A 188 -11.00 2.36 17.08
C GLN A 188 -11.16 0.86 16.87
N PHE A 189 -10.12 0.22 16.32
CA PHE A 189 -10.07 -1.23 16.12
C PHE A 189 -8.91 -1.83 16.90
N LEU A 190 -9.16 -2.91 17.63
CA LEU A 190 -8.11 -3.65 18.35
C LEU A 190 -6.98 -4.08 17.43
N ASN A 191 -7.29 -4.46 16.18
CA ASN A 191 -6.31 -4.93 15.20
C ASN A 191 -6.11 -3.91 14.07
N TYR A 192 -6.05 -2.63 14.43
CA TYR A 192 -5.96 -1.55 13.46
C TYR A 192 -4.77 -1.73 12.47
N ASN A 193 -3.61 -2.21 12.94
CA ASN A 193 -2.45 -2.51 12.08
C ASN A 193 -2.71 -3.55 10.98
N TYR A 194 -3.61 -4.50 11.22
CA TYR A 194 -4.06 -5.47 10.22
C TYR A 194 -5.06 -4.84 9.25
N VAL A 195 -6.02 -4.07 9.78
CA VAL A 195 -7.10 -3.48 8.97
C VAL A 195 -6.58 -2.36 8.05
N ARG A 196 -5.67 -1.51 8.54
CA ARG A 196 -5.16 -0.34 7.81
C ARG A 196 -4.50 -0.68 6.49
N GLN A 197 -3.96 -1.89 6.34
CA GLN A 197 -3.32 -2.37 5.11
C GLN A 197 -4.30 -2.41 3.92
N PHE A 198 -5.59 -2.55 4.22
CA PHE A 198 -6.67 -2.55 3.25
C PHE A 198 -7.38 -1.19 3.15
N PHE A 199 -7.00 -0.19 3.95
CA PHE A 199 -7.65 1.10 3.89
C PHE A 199 -7.12 1.97 2.73
N PRO A 200 -7.95 2.86 2.17
CA PRO A 200 -7.51 3.85 1.18
C PRO A 200 -6.22 4.55 1.60
N GLN A 201 -5.27 4.69 0.69
CA GLN A 201 -3.98 5.30 1.01
C GLN A 201 -4.14 6.77 1.38
N SER A 202 -5.13 7.44 0.79
CA SER A 202 -5.53 8.82 1.11
C SER A 202 -5.97 9.03 2.56
N LEU A 203 -6.17 7.97 3.35
CA LEU A 203 -6.37 8.07 4.80
C LEU A 203 -5.07 8.32 5.56
N ASN A 204 -3.92 7.95 5.00
CA ASN A 204 -2.63 8.11 5.64
C ASN A 204 -1.98 9.44 5.26
N CYS A 205 -0.87 9.74 5.93
CA CYS A 205 0.04 10.82 5.53
C CYS A 205 -0.57 12.23 5.54
N ASN A 206 -1.75 12.44 6.15
CA ASN A 206 -2.45 13.72 6.12
C ASN A 206 -2.54 14.36 4.71
N PHE A 207 -2.71 13.56 3.66
CA PHE A 207 -2.80 14.07 2.28
C PHE A 207 -3.92 15.09 2.07
N ASN A 208 -4.93 15.07 2.95
CA ASN A 208 -6.05 16.01 2.93
C ASN A 208 -5.63 17.46 3.19
N THR A 209 -4.50 17.70 3.86
CA THR A 209 -4.09 19.05 4.28
C THR A 209 -2.97 19.63 3.44
N SER A 210 -2.14 18.81 2.78
CA SER A 210 -1.11 19.33 1.86
C SER A 210 -0.48 18.28 0.94
N LEU A 211 -1.11 18.01 -0.21
CA LEU A 211 -0.50 17.18 -1.27
C LEU A 211 0.80 17.77 -1.81
N THR A 212 0.94 19.09 -1.83
CA THR A 212 2.10 19.81 -2.37
C THR A 212 3.38 19.64 -1.54
N ASN A 213 3.28 19.13 -0.33
CA ASN A 213 4.44 18.89 0.54
C ASN A 213 5.16 17.56 0.23
N TYR A 214 4.61 16.75 -0.67
CA TYR A 214 5.10 15.40 -0.95
C TYR A 214 5.61 15.27 -2.39
N ILE A 215 6.64 14.46 -2.55
CA ILE A 215 7.05 13.86 -3.82
C ILE A 215 6.37 12.50 -3.89
N PHE A 216 5.51 12.32 -4.90
CA PHE A 216 4.85 11.05 -5.17
C PHE A 216 5.64 10.24 -6.18
N ILE A 217 5.88 8.97 -5.86
CA ILE A 217 6.34 7.96 -6.81
C ILE A 217 5.17 7.01 -7.03
N ASN A 218 4.71 6.88 -8.26
CA ASN A 218 3.60 5.98 -8.56
C ASN A 218 4.12 4.55 -8.75
N SER A 219 3.43 3.58 -8.16
CA SER A 219 3.77 2.16 -8.27
C SER A 219 2.54 1.34 -8.66
N PHE A 220 2.67 0.60 -9.78
CA PHE A 220 1.65 -0.31 -10.27
C PHE A 220 2.20 -1.71 -10.06
N LEU A 221 1.86 -2.36 -8.94
CA LEU A 221 2.47 -3.62 -8.47
C LEU A 221 2.12 -4.83 -9.37
N ASP A 222 1.78 -4.60 -10.63
CA ASP A 222 1.49 -5.62 -11.62
C ASP A 222 2.77 -6.39 -11.97
N PRO A 223 2.84 -7.71 -11.68
CA PRO A 223 4.02 -8.53 -11.95
C PRO A 223 4.42 -8.59 -13.42
N SER A 224 3.54 -8.22 -14.34
CA SER A 224 3.83 -8.17 -15.78
C SER A 224 4.53 -6.88 -16.22
N SER A 225 4.75 -5.92 -15.32
CA SER A 225 5.33 -4.61 -15.62
C SER A 225 6.72 -4.41 -15.02
N ASP A 226 7.47 -3.43 -15.54
CA ASP A 226 8.80 -3.04 -15.04
C ASP A 226 8.76 -2.13 -13.81
N TRP A 227 7.68 -2.16 -13.03
CA TRP A 227 7.44 -1.22 -11.93
C TRP A 227 8.54 -1.21 -10.87
N ILE A 228 9.17 -2.36 -10.57
CA ILE A 228 10.28 -2.43 -9.61
C ILE A 228 11.45 -1.58 -10.11
N THR A 229 11.79 -1.72 -11.40
CA THR A 229 12.87 -0.94 -12.02
C THR A 229 12.52 0.54 -11.97
N ASN A 230 11.32 0.93 -12.40
CA ASN A 230 10.87 2.32 -12.39
C ASN A 230 10.92 2.94 -10.99
N LEU A 231 10.36 2.25 -9.98
CA LEU A 231 10.38 2.68 -8.58
C LEU A 231 11.83 2.87 -8.06
N THR A 232 12.72 1.90 -8.33
CA THR A 232 14.12 1.99 -7.90
C THR A 232 14.88 3.11 -8.62
N THR A 233 14.57 3.36 -9.89
CA THR A 233 15.16 4.47 -10.65
C THR A 233 14.69 5.82 -10.11
N GLU A 234 13.38 5.99 -9.88
CA GLU A 234 12.84 7.24 -9.32
C GLU A 234 13.36 7.52 -7.91
N LEU A 235 13.39 6.50 -7.05
CA LEU A 235 14.02 6.62 -5.73
C LEU A 235 15.50 7.00 -5.86
N GLY A 236 16.26 6.34 -6.73
CA GLY A 236 17.67 6.65 -6.97
C GLY A 236 17.91 8.09 -7.39
N LEU A 237 17.08 8.63 -8.30
CA LEU A 237 17.13 10.03 -8.71
C LEU A 237 16.86 10.98 -7.53
N ILE A 238 15.89 10.67 -6.67
CA ILE A 238 15.62 11.48 -5.47
C ILE A 238 16.81 11.44 -4.50
N LEU A 239 17.44 10.28 -4.32
CA LEU A 239 18.65 10.16 -3.48
C LEU A 239 19.78 11.03 -4.02
N GLN A 240 20.02 11.00 -5.34
CA GLN A 240 21.01 11.86 -5.99
C GLN A 240 20.70 13.36 -5.80
N LEU A 241 19.43 13.76 -5.97
CA LEU A 241 18.98 15.14 -5.73
C LEU A 241 19.12 15.59 -4.27
N GLN A 242 19.26 14.66 -3.33
CA GLN A 242 19.52 14.92 -1.91
C GLN A 242 21.00 14.71 -1.52
N ASN A 243 21.90 14.66 -2.52
CA ASN A 243 23.35 14.47 -2.35
C ASN A 243 23.72 13.19 -1.58
N VAL A 244 22.92 12.13 -1.70
CA VAL A 244 23.35 10.79 -1.32
C VAL A 244 24.44 10.36 -2.31
N THR A 245 25.59 9.93 -1.80
CA THR A 245 26.72 9.52 -2.64
C THR A 245 26.40 8.23 -3.39
N ASP A 246 26.98 8.06 -4.58
CA ASP A 246 26.74 6.89 -5.44
C ASP A 246 26.92 5.55 -4.70
N PRO A 247 27.98 5.33 -3.88
CA PRO A 247 28.12 4.06 -3.15
C PRO A 247 26.95 3.76 -2.19
N ILE A 248 26.43 4.77 -1.49
CA ILE A 248 25.31 4.60 -0.56
C ILE A 248 24.02 4.37 -1.34
N ALA A 249 23.80 5.15 -2.41
CA ALA A 249 22.62 5.03 -3.25
C ALA A 249 22.56 3.67 -3.97
N GLU A 250 23.67 3.17 -4.48
CA GLU A 250 23.76 1.87 -5.15
C GLU A 250 23.43 0.71 -4.20
N VAL A 251 24.01 0.71 -2.98
CA VAL A 251 23.69 -0.30 -1.96
C VAL A 251 22.21 -0.25 -1.61
N ALA A 252 21.68 0.94 -1.34
CA ALA A 252 20.28 1.14 -1.00
C ALA A 252 19.35 0.62 -2.11
N MET A 253 19.56 1.04 -3.36
CA MET A 253 18.68 0.67 -4.48
C MET A 253 18.77 -0.81 -4.85
N LYS A 254 19.97 -1.41 -4.75
CA LYS A 254 20.13 -2.86 -4.94
C LYS A 254 19.32 -3.65 -3.90
N SER A 255 19.39 -3.26 -2.63
CA SER A 255 18.64 -3.93 -1.56
C SER A 255 17.14 -3.67 -1.60
N VAL A 256 16.73 -2.46 -2.01
CA VAL A 256 15.32 -2.13 -2.28
C VAL A 256 14.78 -3.04 -3.38
N LYS A 257 15.48 -3.13 -4.51
CA LYS A 257 15.11 -4.01 -5.64
C LYS A 257 14.94 -5.45 -5.20
N LEU A 258 15.91 -5.99 -4.45
CA LEU A 258 15.85 -7.36 -3.94
C LEU A 258 14.67 -7.60 -2.99
N SER A 259 14.35 -6.64 -2.13
CA SER A 259 13.19 -6.71 -1.22
C SER A 259 11.88 -6.80 -1.99
N LEU A 260 11.73 -5.97 -3.02
CA LEU A 260 10.52 -5.93 -3.85
C LEU A 260 10.35 -7.19 -4.69
N GLN A 261 11.44 -7.72 -5.25
CA GLN A 261 11.42 -9.00 -5.98
C GLN A 261 10.94 -10.15 -5.08
N LYS A 262 11.47 -10.25 -3.86
CA LYS A 262 11.03 -11.26 -2.88
C LYS A 262 9.57 -11.10 -2.46
N GLU A 263 9.05 -9.88 -2.42
CA GLU A 263 7.63 -9.63 -2.16
C GLU A 263 6.76 -10.13 -3.33
N MET A 264 7.17 -9.87 -4.57
CA MET A 264 6.43 -10.35 -5.75
C MET A 264 6.44 -11.87 -5.91
N GLU A 265 7.57 -12.53 -5.66
CA GLU A 265 7.66 -13.99 -5.69
C GLU A 265 6.67 -14.66 -4.72
N ARG A 266 6.30 -13.97 -3.63
CA ARG A 266 5.34 -14.46 -2.63
C ARG A 266 3.88 -14.27 -3.03
N ASN A 267 3.58 -13.46 -4.05
CA ASN A 267 2.24 -13.08 -4.47
C ASN A 267 1.69 -13.93 -5.63
N GLN A 268 1.82 -15.26 -5.54
CA GLN A 268 1.48 -16.23 -6.60
C GLN A 268 0.01 -16.21 -7.06
N ASN A 269 -0.91 -15.70 -6.23
CA ASN A 269 -2.36 -15.63 -6.52
C ASN A 269 -2.81 -14.24 -7.01
N TYR A 270 -1.87 -13.33 -7.32
CA TYR A 270 -2.18 -11.96 -7.70
C TYR A 270 -3.14 -11.89 -8.90
N THR A 271 -2.83 -12.58 -9.99
CA THR A 271 -3.60 -12.51 -11.24
C THR A 271 -5.03 -13.02 -11.08
N ASP A 272 -5.22 -14.10 -10.30
CA ASP A 272 -6.53 -14.70 -10.07
C ASP A 272 -7.43 -13.79 -9.23
N VAL A 273 -6.89 -13.21 -8.16
CA VAL A 273 -7.63 -12.28 -7.29
C VAL A 273 -7.96 -11.00 -8.04
N LYS A 274 -7.00 -10.41 -8.77
CA LYS A 274 -7.22 -9.22 -9.61
C LYS A 274 -8.32 -9.48 -10.64
N SER A 275 -8.27 -10.62 -11.33
CA SER A 275 -9.28 -10.99 -12.32
C SER A 275 -10.66 -11.21 -11.70
N SER A 276 -10.72 -11.83 -10.52
CA SER A 276 -11.99 -12.05 -9.80
C SER A 276 -12.69 -10.74 -9.41
N ILE A 277 -11.91 -9.70 -9.06
CA ILE A 277 -12.46 -8.36 -8.79
C ILE A 277 -12.98 -7.73 -10.09
N LEU A 278 -12.20 -7.76 -11.17
CA LEU A 278 -12.53 -7.08 -12.43
C LEU A 278 -13.70 -7.73 -13.20
N ARG A 279 -14.03 -8.99 -12.91
CA ARG A 279 -15.10 -9.77 -13.57
C ARG A 279 -16.43 -9.76 -12.84
N SER A 280 -16.47 -9.33 -11.57
CA SER A 280 -17.71 -9.24 -10.81
C SER A 280 -18.16 -7.79 -10.69
N PRO A 281 -19.29 -7.39 -11.32
CA PRO A 281 -19.76 -6.01 -11.27
C PRO A 281 -19.97 -5.52 -9.83
N TRP A 282 -20.50 -6.40 -8.98
CA TRP A 282 -20.79 -6.09 -7.59
C TRP A 282 -19.51 -5.90 -6.76
N VAL A 283 -18.54 -6.81 -6.93
CA VAL A 283 -17.24 -6.74 -6.23
C VAL A 283 -16.47 -5.50 -6.70
N LEU A 284 -16.43 -5.24 -8.00
CA LEU A 284 -15.78 -4.06 -8.58
C LEU A 284 -16.43 -2.76 -8.09
N GLN A 285 -17.77 -2.69 -8.07
CA GLN A 285 -18.48 -1.54 -7.54
C GLN A 285 -18.12 -1.29 -6.08
N ARG A 286 -18.15 -2.32 -5.23
CA ARG A 286 -17.81 -2.20 -3.81
C ARG A 286 -16.36 -1.77 -3.61
N PHE A 287 -15.45 -2.31 -4.40
CA PHE A 287 -14.05 -1.92 -4.43
C PHE A 287 -13.90 -0.42 -4.76
N ILE A 288 -14.55 0.04 -5.84
CA ILE A 288 -14.50 1.45 -6.22
C ILE A 288 -15.11 2.34 -5.14
N GLN A 289 -16.20 1.95 -4.47
CA GLN A 289 -16.77 2.73 -3.36
C GLN A 289 -15.77 2.99 -2.21
N ILE A 290 -14.93 1.99 -1.91
CA ILE A 290 -13.89 2.09 -0.86
C ILE A 290 -12.76 3.01 -1.33
N TYR A 291 -12.24 2.80 -2.55
CA TYR A 291 -11.01 3.43 -3.03
C TYR A 291 -11.22 4.62 -3.97
N HIS A 292 -12.45 5.05 -4.22
CA HIS A 292 -12.77 6.15 -5.15
C HIS A 292 -11.92 7.40 -4.88
N ARG A 293 -11.71 7.72 -3.61
CA ARG A 293 -10.88 8.87 -3.24
C ARG A 293 -9.43 8.72 -3.64
N ASP A 294 -8.83 7.54 -3.54
CA ASP A 294 -7.44 7.35 -3.97
C ASP A 294 -7.33 7.62 -5.48
N TYR A 295 -8.22 7.03 -6.28
CA TYR A 295 -8.26 7.26 -7.73
C TYR A 295 -8.44 8.75 -8.07
N ALA A 296 -9.35 9.44 -7.39
CA ALA A 296 -9.60 10.86 -7.62
C ALA A 296 -8.45 11.75 -7.12
N THR A 297 -7.86 11.46 -5.96
CA THR A 297 -6.81 12.28 -5.33
C THR A 297 -5.50 12.21 -6.12
N TYR A 298 -5.17 11.02 -6.62
CA TYR A 298 -3.92 10.76 -7.33
C TYR A 298 -4.06 10.76 -8.85
N ASN A 299 -5.26 11.11 -9.36
CA ASN A 299 -5.59 11.12 -10.79
C ASN A 299 -5.23 9.80 -11.50
N LEU A 300 -5.55 8.67 -10.85
CA LEU A 300 -5.32 7.33 -11.38
C LEU A 300 -6.52 6.85 -12.19
N PRO A 301 -6.32 6.03 -13.24
CA PRO A 301 -7.41 5.47 -14.00
C PRO A 301 -8.21 4.49 -13.13
N PHE A 302 -9.55 4.63 -13.14
CA PHE A 302 -10.42 3.67 -12.46
C PHE A 302 -10.30 2.27 -13.11
N PRO A 303 -10.39 1.19 -12.31
CA PRO A 303 -10.34 -0.16 -12.82
C PRO A 303 -11.54 -0.43 -13.75
N GLN A 304 -11.25 -1.11 -14.86
CA GLN A 304 -12.21 -1.37 -15.92
C GLN A 304 -12.79 -2.77 -15.78
N PHE A 305 -14.11 -2.87 -15.80
CA PHE A 305 -14.82 -4.14 -15.86
C PHE A 305 -14.37 -4.95 -17.08
N ARG A 306 -14.20 -6.26 -16.88
CA ARG A 306 -13.81 -7.20 -17.93
C ARG A 306 -14.94 -8.21 -18.14
N PHE A 307 -15.51 -8.16 -19.34
CA PHE A 307 -16.33 -9.26 -19.84
C PHE A 307 -15.41 -10.44 -20.14
N ASP A 308 -15.90 -11.65 -19.87
CA ASP A 308 -15.28 -12.88 -20.35
C ASP A 308 -15.45 -13.02 -21.87
#